data_AF-A0A4D4L8C3-F1
#
_entry.id   AF-A0A4D4L8C3-F1
#
_cell.length_a   1.000
_cell.length_b   1.000
_cell.length_c   1.000
_cell.angle_alpha   90.00
_cell.angle_beta   90.00
_cell.angle_gamma   90.00
#
_symmetry.space_group_name_H-M   'P 1'
#
loop_
_entity.id
_entity.type
_entity.pdbx_description
1 polymer ?
#
loop_
_entity_poly.entity_id
_entity_poly.type
_entity_poly.pdbx_seq_one_letter_code
_entity_poly.pdbx_strand_id
1 'polypeptide(L)'
;MRRAVGLVRLPALGADVVGRRVLRFGAQVDVRVIASSDVGEPLTSAAVAGYIAKYATKGAESAGAVDRRIRHARDLATLPVRDHTLRMIGTCWWLGGLVPFESLRLRRWAHMLGYRGHFSTKSRRYSTTLTALRQARAEHRAEQQHAALGLTDRPVITVGQWRYAGRGYSPEAALVAASVREGGGGHGA
;
A
#
# COMPACT_ATOMS: atom_id res chain seq x y z
N MET A 1 -19.64 -2.66 -22.32
CA MET A 1 -18.86 -3.14 -21.16
C MET A 1 -19.17 -4.58 -20.73
N ARG A 2 -20.41 -5.01 -20.45
CA ARG A 2 -20.70 -6.42 -20.06
C ARG A 2 -20.18 -7.47 -21.06
N ARG A 3 -20.31 -7.22 -22.37
CA ARG A 3 -19.70 -8.06 -23.41
C ARG A 3 -18.18 -8.19 -23.28
N ALA A 4 -17.48 -7.10 -22.93
CA ALA A 4 -16.03 -7.11 -22.77
C ALA A 4 -15.58 -7.99 -21.59
N VAL A 5 -16.36 -8.01 -20.49
CA VAL A 5 -16.07 -8.87 -19.33
C VAL A 5 -16.13 -10.36 -19.72
N GLY A 6 -17.09 -10.76 -20.54
CA GLY A 6 -17.21 -12.14 -21.04
C GLY A 6 -16.08 -12.57 -22.00
N LEU A 7 -15.33 -11.62 -22.55
CA LEU A 7 -14.19 -11.90 -23.44
C LEU A 7 -12.88 -12.13 -22.67
N VAL A 8 -12.80 -11.73 -21.40
CA VAL A 8 -11.57 -11.86 -20.62
C VAL A 8 -11.30 -13.32 -20.30
N ARG A 9 -10.21 -13.83 -20.87
CA ARG A 9 -9.66 -15.15 -20.61
C ARG A 9 -8.19 -15.02 -20.26
N LEU A 10 -7.82 -15.48 -19.07
CA LEU A 10 -6.44 -15.52 -18.62
C LEU A 10 -6.02 -16.97 -18.39
N PRO A 11 -5.12 -17.55 -19.21
CA PRO A 11 -4.52 -18.83 -18.91
C PRO A 11 -3.82 -18.77 -17.54
N ALA A 12 -4.18 -19.69 -16.64
CA ALA A 12 -3.55 -19.76 -15.33
C ALA A 12 -2.09 -20.22 -15.46
N LEU A 13 -1.22 -19.64 -14.64
CA LEU A 13 0.17 -20.08 -14.50
C LEU A 13 0.22 -21.49 -13.87
N GLY A 14 1.26 -22.25 -14.20
CA GLY A 14 1.50 -23.59 -13.62
C GLY A 14 0.58 -24.68 -14.18
N ALA A 15 0.26 -24.62 -15.48
CA ALA A 15 -0.56 -25.63 -16.15
C ALA A 15 0.05 -27.05 -16.08
N ASP A 16 1.38 -27.13 -16.01
CA ASP A 16 2.20 -28.32 -15.77
C ASP A 16 2.06 -28.87 -14.33
N VAL A 17 1.61 -28.05 -13.38
CA VAL A 17 1.51 -28.41 -11.96
C VAL A 17 0.06 -28.73 -11.54
N VAL A 18 -0.89 -27.90 -11.96
CA VAL A 18 -2.30 -27.97 -11.50
C VAL A 18 -3.31 -28.19 -12.63
N GLY A 19 -2.80 -28.56 -13.82
CA GLY A 19 -3.55 -28.70 -15.04
C GLY A 19 -3.87 -27.35 -15.69
N ARG A 20 -4.16 -27.39 -17.00
CA ARG A 20 -4.53 -26.20 -17.75
C ARG A 20 -5.86 -25.62 -17.24
N ARG A 21 -5.84 -24.37 -16.78
CA ARG A 21 -7.03 -23.63 -16.35
C ARG A 21 -7.10 -22.28 -17.05
N VAL A 22 -8.32 -21.82 -17.29
CA VAL A 22 -8.59 -20.48 -17.83
C VAL A 22 -9.41 -19.71 -16.80
N LEU A 23 -8.82 -18.65 -16.28
CA LEU A 23 -9.49 -17.72 -15.36
C LEU A 23 -10.39 -16.79 -16.18
N ARG A 24 -11.61 -16.60 -15.66
CA ARG A 24 -12.66 -15.76 -16.23
C ARG A 24 -13.40 -15.04 -15.11
N PHE A 25 -14.06 -13.94 -15.44
CA PHE A 25 -15.02 -13.34 -14.51
C PHE A 25 -16.22 -14.29 -14.29
N GLY A 26 -16.75 -14.28 -13.06
CA GLY A 26 -17.98 -15.00 -12.72
C GLY A 26 -19.23 -14.30 -13.27
N ALA A 27 -20.40 -14.84 -12.94
CA ALA A 27 -21.68 -14.25 -13.37
C ALA A 27 -22.01 -12.92 -12.66
N GLN A 28 -21.45 -12.70 -11.47
CA GLN A 28 -21.69 -11.51 -10.65
C GLN A 28 -20.79 -10.36 -11.13
N VAL A 29 -21.28 -9.61 -12.12
CA VAL A 29 -20.59 -8.43 -12.67
C VAL A 29 -21.44 -7.19 -12.41
N ASP A 30 -20.99 -6.33 -11.49
CA ASP A 30 -21.52 -4.98 -11.33
C ASP A 30 -20.78 -4.03 -12.27
N VAL A 31 -21.51 -3.39 -13.18
CA VAL A 31 -20.98 -2.39 -14.11
C VAL A 31 -21.77 -1.12 -13.89
N ARG A 32 -21.09 -0.09 -13.37
CA ARG A 32 -21.67 1.25 -13.18
C ARG A 32 -21.01 2.23 -14.12
N VAL A 33 -21.83 3.02 -14.80
CA VAL A 33 -21.35 4.17 -15.56
C VAL A 33 -20.99 5.27 -14.56
N ILE A 34 -19.82 5.86 -14.73
CA ILE A 34 -19.39 7.02 -13.95
C ILE A 34 -19.86 8.26 -14.73
N ALA A 35 -20.86 8.97 -14.20
CA ALA A 35 -21.36 10.23 -14.76
C ALA A 35 -20.70 11.44 -14.07
N SER A 36 -20.68 12.60 -14.73
CA SER A 36 -20.22 13.84 -14.10
C SER A 36 -21.17 14.24 -12.97
N SER A 37 -20.63 14.81 -11.90
CA SER A 37 -21.44 15.26 -10.76
C SER A 37 -22.34 16.44 -11.13
N ASP A 38 -21.90 17.26 -12.09
CA ASP A 38 -22.55 18.50 -12.48
C ASP A 38 -23.06 18.44 -13.92
N VAL A 39 -24.29 18.92 -14.11
CA VAL A 39 -24.97 18.97 -15.41
C VAL A 39 -24.21 19.93 -16.31
N GLY A 40 -23.54 19.39 -17.33
CA GLY A 40 -22.83 20.16 -18.35
C GLY A 40 -21.31 20.19 -18.22
N GLU A 41 -20.73 19.66 -17.14
CA GLU A 41 -19.27 19.60 -16.98
C GLU A 41 -18.69 18.26 -17.48
N PRO A 42 -17.64 18.26 -18.31
CA PRO A 42 -17.05 17.03 -18.82
C PRO A 42 -16.42 16.20 -17.69
N LEU A 43 -16.61 14.88 -17.75
CA LEU A 43 -16.04 13.94 -16.79
C LEU A 43 -14.50 14.06 -16.78
N THR A 44 -13.92 14.57 -15.69
CA THR A 44 -12.47 14.71 -15.60
C THR A 44 -11.81 13.37 -15.28
N SER A 45 -10.62 13.14 -15.83
CA SER A 45 -9.80 11.95 -15.50
C SER A 45 -9.49 11.85 -14.01
N ALA A 46 -9.38 12.99 -13.32
CA ALA A 46 -9.18 13.07 -11.87
C ALA A 46 -10.39 12.53 -11.09
N ALA A 47 -11.61 12.90 -11.49
CA ALA A 47 -12.85 12.40 -10.87
C ALA A 47 -13.00 10.88 -11.05
N VAL A 48 -12.72 10.36 -12.24
CA VAL A 48 -12.71 8.91 -12.51
C VAL A 48 -11.68 8.19 -11.66
N ALA A 49 -10.46 8.72 -11.58
CA ALA A 49 -9.40 8.13 -10.77
C ALA A 49 -9.76 8.11 -9.28
N GLY A 50 -10.35 9.20 -8.77
CA GLY A 50 -10.83 9.29 -7.39
C GLY A 50 -11.95 8.28 -7.10
N TYR A 51 -12.90 8.12 -8.03
CA TYR A 51 -13.95 7.12 -7.94
C TYR A 51 -13.37 5.70 -7.91
N ILE A 52 -12.48 5.35 -8.84
CA ILE A 52 -11.82 4.05 -8.88
C ILE A 52 -11.06 3.79 -7.57
N ALA A 53 -10.30 4.78 -7.08
CA ALA A 53 -9.56 4.66 -5.82
C ALA A 53 -10.49 4.39 -4.62
N LYS A 54 -11.61 5.12 -4.53
CA LYS A 54 -12.64 4.91 -3.49
C LYS A 54 -13.13 3.46 -3.46
N TYR A 55 -13.53 2.93 -4.61
CA TYR A 55 -14.09 1.58 -4.67
C TYR A 55 -13.03 0.48 -4.59
N ALA A 56 -11.80 0.73 -5.05
CA ALA A 56 -10.69 -0.20 -4.85
C ALA A 56 -10.40 -0.37 -3.35
N THR A 57 -10.30 0.72 -2.59
CA THR A 57 -10.05 0.66 -1.14
C THR A 57 -11.24 0.05 -0.39
N LYS A 58 -12.47 0.46 -0.71
CA LYS A 58 -13.68 -0.09 -0.07
C LYS A 58 -13.90 -1.58 -0.37
N GLY A 59 -13.53 -2.02 -1.59
CA GLY A 59 -13.56 -3.42 -1.99
C GLY A 59 -12.53 -4.27 -1.24
N ALA A 60 -11.34 -3.72 -0.98
CA ALA A 60 -10.30 -4.40 -0.20
C ALA A 60 -10.73 -4.63 1.26
N GLU A 61 -11.37 -3.63 1.89
CA GLU A 61 -11.93 -3.76 3.25
C GLU A 61 -13.04 -4.83 3.31
N SER A 62 -13.86 -4.91 2.26
CA SER A 62 -15.03 -5.81 2.20
C SER A 62 -14.70 -7.26 1.81
N ALA A 63 -13.48 -7.53 1.33
CA ALA A 63 -13.07 -8.84 0.82
C ALA A 63 -12.96 -9.93 1.92
N GLY A 64 -13.07 -9.54 3.19
CA GLY A 64 -13.09 -10.47 4.32
C GLY A 64 -11.73 -11.11 4.60
N ALA A 65 -10.63 -10.37 4.36
CA ALA A 65 -9.31 -10.81 4.77
C ALA A 65 -9.28 -10.99 6.30
N VAL A 66 -8.58 -12.02 6.75
CA VAL A 66 -8.39 -12.27 8.19
C VAL A 66 -7.21 -11.43 8.65
N ASP A 67 -7.32 -10.71 9.77
CA ASP A 67 -6.26 -9.82 10.27
C ASP A 67 -4.94 -10.54 10.61
N ARG A 68 -5.01 -11.86 10.80
CA ARG A 68 -3.88 -12.68 11.22
C ARG A 68 -3.54 -13.78 10.23
N ARG A 69 -2.24 -14.08 10.17
CA ARG A 69 -1.70 -15.21 9.41
C ARG A 69 -2.29 -16.54 9.89
N ILE A 70 -2.66 -17.36 8.92
CA ILE A 70 -3.05 -18.75 9.12
C ILE A 70 -1.77 -19.58 9.23
N ARG A 71 -1.65 -20.39 10.30
CA ARG A 71 -0.43 -21.18 10.56
C ARG A 71 -0.64 -22.67 10.29
N HIS A 72 -1.85 -23.17 10.50
CA HIS A 72 -2.19 -24.58 10.30
C HIS A 72 -3.43 -24.74 9.44
N ALA A 73 -3.51 -25.85 8.70
CA ALA A 73 -4.66 -26.15 7.84
C ALA A 73 -5.98 -26.26 8.63
N ARG A 74 -5.92 -26.78 9.87
CA ARG A 74 -7.08 -26.88 10.77
C ARG A 74 -7.69 -25.52 11.11
N ASP A 75 -6.90 -24.44 11.08
CA ASP A 75 -7.37 -23.10 11.41
C ASP A 75 -8.37 -22.59 10.36
N LEU A 76 -8.37 -23.16 9.14
CA LEU A 76 -9.30 -22.80 8.08
C LEU A 76 -10.75 -23.11 8.46
N ALA A 77 -10.98 -24.20 9.19
CA ALA A 77 -12.33 -24.68 9.53
C ALA A 77 -13.08 -23.75 10.50
N THR A 78 -12.36 -22.86 11.19
CA THR A 78 -12.92 -21.98 12.23
C THR A 78 -12.88 -20.50 11.83
N LEU A 79 -12.48 -20.17 10.60
CA LEU A 79 -12.42 -18.79 10.15
C LEU A 79 -13.84 -18.19 10.03
N PRO A 80 -14.10 -17.03 10.65
CA PRO A 80 -15.40 -16.36 10.57
C PRO A 80 -15.51 -15.56 9.26
N VAL A 81 -15.42 -16.24 8.12
CA VAL A 81 -15.45 -15.64 6.79
C VAL A 81 -16.53 -16.30 5.92
N ARG A 82 -16.97 -15.61 4.88
CA ARG A 82 -17.93 -16.16 3.90
C ARG A 82 -17.30 -17.33 3.13
N ASP A 83 -18.13 -18.27 2.68
CA ASP A 83 -17.70 -19.48 1.94
C ASP A 83 -16.80 -19.17 0.74
N HIS A 84 -17.12 -18.11 -0.02
CA HIS A 84 -16.31 -17.70 -1.16
C HIS A 84 -14.89 -17.29 -0.72
N THR A 85 -14.79 -16.47 0.33
CA THR A 85 -13.52 -16.04 0.91
C THR A 85 -12.75 -17.25 1.44
N LEU A 86 -13.42 -18.16 2.16
CA LEU A 86 -12.81 -19.39 2.66
C LEU A 86 -12.25 -20.25 1.50
N ARG A 87 -12.99 -20.37 0.40
CA ARG A 87 -12.55 -21.08 -0.80
C ARG A 87 -11.31 -20.45 -1.43
N MET A 88 -11.24 -19.12 -1.49
CA MET A 88 -10.05 -18.41 -1.96
C MET A 88 -8.84 -18.64 -1.04
N ILE A 89 -9.02 -18.49 0.27
CA ILE A 89 -7.98 -18.74 1.28
C ILE A 89 -7.48 -20.19 1.18
N GLY A 90 -8.40 -21.16 1.12
CA GLY A 90 -8.09 -22.58 0.98
C GLY A 90 -7.34 -22.90 -0.32
N THR A 91 -7.70 -22.23 -1.42
CA THR A 91 -6.97 -22.36 -2.69
C THR A 91 -5.54 -21.84 -2.57
N CYS A 92 -5.33 -20.67 -1.95
CA CYS A 92 -3.98 -20.17 -1.66
C CYS A 92 -3.19 -21.11 -0.74
N TRP A 93 -3.85 -21.71 0.25
CA TRP A 93 -3.25 -22.65 1.17
C TRP A 93 -2.78 -23.95 0.49
N TRP A 94 -3.63 -24.49 -0.37
CA TRP A 94 -3.35 -25.67 -1.19
C TRP A 94 -2.21 -25.40 -2.17
N LEU A 95 -2.34 -24.36 -3.01
CA LEU A 95 -1.31 -24.00 -3.99
C LEU A 95 0.03 -23.66 -3.34
N GLY A 96 0.01 -22.96 -2.20
CA GLY A 96 1.23 -22.62 -1.46
C GLY A 96 1.90 -23.81 -0.75
N GLY A 97 1.31 -25.01 -0.83
CA GLY A 97 1.95 -26.26 -0.41
C GLY A 97 2.70 -26.98 -1.54
N LEU A 98 2.60 -26.49 -2.78
CA LEU A 98 3.25 -27.10 -3.94
C LEU A 98 4.61 -26.44 -4.15
N VAL A 99 5.67 -27.26 -4.26
CA VAL A 99 7.06 -26.80 -4.46
C VAL A 99 7.19 -25.79 -5.61
N PRO A 100 6.56 -25.99 -6.79
CA PRO A 100 6.67 -25.03 -7.88
C PRO A 100 6.14 -23.62 -7.57
N PHE A 101 5.30 -23.46 -6.54
CA PHE A 101 4.70 -22.18 -6.15
C PHE A 101 5.29 -21.61 -4.85
N GLU A 102 6.37 -22.18 -4.33
CA GLU A 102 7.00 -21.73 -3.09
C GLU A 102 7.40 -20.25 -3.13
N SER A 103 7.95 -19.79 -4.26
CA SER A 103 8.39 -18.40 -4.50
C SER A 103 7.24 -17.38 -4.34
N LEU A 104 6.01 -17.79 -4.63
CA LEU A 104 4.81 -16.95 -4.50
C LEU A 104 4.42 -16.74 -3.03
N ARG A 105 4.87 -17.62 -2.12
CA ARG A 105 4.63 -17.56 -0.67
C ARG A 105 3.14 -17.50 -0.31
N LEU A 106 2.29 -18.20 -1.06
CA LEU A 106 0.82 -18.10 -0.95
C LEU A 106 0.29 -18.44 0.45
N ARG A 107 0.83 -19.46 1.13
CA ARG A 107 0.44 -19.79 2.53
C ARG A 107 0.69 -18.64 3.49
N ARG A 108 1.83 -17.96 3.37
CA ARG A 108 2.20 -16.82 4.23
C ARG A 108 1.18 -15.68 4.12
N TRP A 109 0.54 -15.55 2.97
CA TRP A 109 -0.38 -14.47 2.63
C TRP A 109 -1.80 -14.94 2.39
N ALA A 110 -2.13 -16.19 2.76
CA ALA A 110 -3.46 -16.77 2.52
C ALA A 110 -4.56 -15.96 3.23
N HIS A 111 -4.28 -15.44 4.43
CA HIS A 111 -5.15 -14.51 5.16
C HIS A 111 -5.49 -13.22 4.40
N MET A 112 -4.63 -12.80 3.46
CA MET A 112 -4.87 -11.69 2.52
C MET A 112 -5.11 -12.19 1.09
N LEU A 113 -5.74 -13.37 0.93
CA LEU A 113 -6.10 -13.95 -0.36
C LEU A 113 -4.91 -14.17 -1.30
N GLY A 114 -3.73 -14.45 -0.74
CA GLY A 114 -2.48 -14.68 -1.46
C GLY A 114 -1.75 -13.40 -1.90
N TYR A 115 -2.27 -12.23 -1.56
CA TYR A 115 -1.70 -10.96 -1.97
C TYR A 115 -0.62 -10.46 -0.99
N ARG A 116 0.49 -9.93 -1.54
CA ARG A 116 1.72 -9.61 -0.80
C ARG A 116 1.88 -8.15 -0.38
N GLY A 117 0.96 -7.26 -0.71
CA GLY A 117 1.17 -5.81 -0.57
C GLY A 117 -0.06 -4.93 -0.79
N HIS A 118 0.09 -3.81 -1.53
CA HIS A 118 -0.94 -2.78 -1.72
C HIS A 118 -1.92 -3.12 -2.85
N PHE A 119 -3.24 -3.07 -2.59
CA PHE A 119 -4.35 -3.48 -3.49
C PHE A 119 -4.42 -2.78 -4.88
N SER A 120 -3.38 -2.04 -5.29
CA SER A 120 -3.28 -1.43 -6.61
C SER A 120 -2.37 -2.27 -7.52
N THR A 121 -2.96 -2.81 -8.58
CA THR A 121 -2.21 -3.21 -9.78
C THR A 121 -2.02 -1.99 -10.68
N LYS A 122 -0.77 -1.69 -11.04
CA LYS A 122 -0.43 -0.62 -11.97
C LYS A 122 -0.30 -1.16 -13.38
N SER A 123 -0.91 -0.49 -14.36
CA SER A 123 -0.64 -0.78 -15.77
C SER A 123 0.79 -0.38 -16.09
N ARG A 124 1.58 -1.29 -16.67
CA ARG A 124 2.95 -0.97 -17.11
C ARG A 124 2.98 0.14 -18.17
N ARG A 125 1.90 0.30 -18.95
CA ARG A 125 1.84 1.27 -20.07
C ARG A 125 1.25 2.61 -19.68
N TYR A 126 0.36 2.64 -18.68
CA TYR A 126 -0.43 3.84 -18.35
C TYR A 126 -0.19 4.38 -16.94
N SER A 127 0.51 3.65 -16.07
CA SER A 127 0.72 4.09 -14.69
C SER A 127 2.16 4.57 -14.48
N THR A 128 2.30 5.75 -13.86
CA THR A 128 3.59 6.24 -13.35
C THR A 128 3.95 5.58 -12.01
N THR A 129 5.20 5.69 -11.58
CA THR A 129 5.67 5.12 -10.31
C THR A 129 5.17 5.95 -9.12
N LEU A 130 5.01 5.32 -7.94
CA LEU A 130 4.67 6.09 -6.73
C LEU A 130 5.82 7.04 -6.36
N THR A 131 7.05 6.63 -6.67
CA THR A 131 8.26 7.46 -6.51
C THR A 131 8.16 8.74 -7.33
N ALA A 132 7.83 8.64 -8.62
CA ALA A 132 7.66 9.82 -9.48
C ALA A 132 6.55 10.75 -8.96
N LEU A 133 5.42 10.21 -8.50
CA LEU A 133 4.34 11.03 -7.91
C LEU A 133 4.74 11.70 -6.60
N ARG A 134 5.51 11.03 -5.74
CA ARG A 134 6.01 11.63 -4.50
C ARG A 134 7.01 12.74 -4.79
N GLN A 135 7.89 12.52 -5.77
CA GLN A 135 8.88 13.49 -6.21
C GLN A 135 8.19 14.75 -6.76
N ALA A 136 7.27 14.59 -7.71
CA ALA A 136 6.52 15.72 -8.27
C ALA A 136 5.74 16.52 -7.21
N ARG A 137 5.17 15.85 -6.20
CA ARG A 137 4.52 16.53 -5.07
C ARG A 137 5.51 17.26 -4.17
N ALA A 138 6.69 16.69 -3.94
CA ALA A 138 7.73 17.32 -3.15
C ALA A 138 8.25 18.58 -3.84
N GLU A 139 8.53 18.50 -5.15
CA GLU A 139 8.93 19.63 -6.00
C GLU A 139 7.86 20.72 -5.99
N HIS A 140 6.61 20.38 -6.25
CA HIS A 140 5.51 21.35 -6.24
C HIS A 140 5.35 22.05 -4.88
N ARG A 141 5.51 21.32 -3.76
CA ARG A 141 5.49 21.93 -2.42
C ARG A 141 6.71 22.79 -2.15
N ALA A 142 7.88 22.41 -2.65
CA ALA A 142 9.09 23.21 -2.54
C ALA A 142 8.92 24.53 -3.32
N GLU A 143 8.41 24.50 -4.55
CA GLU A 143 8.11 25.68 -5.35
C GLU A 143 7.12 26.62 -4.65
N GLN A 144 6.01 26.09 -4.12
CA GLN A 144 5.05 26.89 -3.35
C GLN A 144 5.69 27.55 -2.12
N GLN A 145 6.52 26.81 -1.38
CA GLN A 145 7.22 27.33 -0.21
C GLN A 145 8.23 28.42 -0.60
N HIS A 146 8.96 28.23 -1.70
CA HIS A 146 9.89 29.21 -2.23
C HIS A 146 9.19 30.51 -2.64
N ALA A 147 8.06 30.40 -3.34
CA ALA A 147 7.25 31.55 -3.71
C ALA A 147 6.72 32.29 -2.48
N ALA A 148 6.20 31.57 -1.47
CA ALA A 148 5.69 32.16 -0.24
C ALA A 148 6.77 32.90 0.58
N LEU A 149 8.03 32.46 0.49
CA LEU A 149 9.18 33.09 1.16
C LEU A 149 9.87 34.15 0.31
N GLY A 150 9.43 34.41 -0.93
CA GLY A 150 10.09 35.33 -1.86
C GLY A 150 11.49 34.87 -2.30
N LEU A 151 11.73 33.56 -2.33
CA LEU A 151 13.03 32.94 -2.62
C LEU A 151 13.10 32.32 -4.03
N THR A 152 12.27 32.76 -4.96
CA THR A 152 12.17 32.20 -6.32
C THR A 152 13.46 32.34 -7.14
N ASP A 153 14.23 33.42 -6.96
CA ASP A 153 15.50 33.66 -7.68
C ASP A 153 16.74 33.28 -6.84
N ARG A 154 16.56 32.59 -5.72
CA ARG A 154 17.67 32.19 -4.84
C ARG A 154 18.08 30.74 -5.13
N PRO A 155 19.40 30.44 -5.22
CA PRO A 155 19.86 29.08 -5.44
C PRO A 155 19.46 28.17 -4.27
N VAL A 156 18.88 27.01 -4.59
CA VAL A 156 18.48 25.99 -3.61
C VAL A 156 19.65 25.05 -3.33
N ILE A 157 20.11 24.99 -2.08
CA ILE A 157 21.12 24.03 -1.64
C ILE A 157 20.43 22.87 -0.94
N THR A 158 20.45 21.68 -1.54
CA THR A 158 19.92 20.46 -0.91
C THR A 158 20.99 19.83 -0.04
N VAL A 159 20.81 19.88 1.29
CA VAL A 159 21.69 19.18 2.23
C VAL A 159 21.18 17.74 2.41
N GLY A 160 21.75 16.81 1.66
CA GLY A 160 21.36 15.39 1.63
C GLY A 160 22.06 14.50 2.66
N GLN A 161 22.98 15.04 3.46
CA GLN A 161 23.74 14.28 4.44
C GLN A 161 23.59 14.91 5.82
N TRP A 162 22.85 14.22 6.68
CA TRP A 162 22.68 14.58 8.07
C TRP A 162 23.50 13.59 8.89
N ARG A 163 24.62 14.05 9.44
CA ARG A 163 25.35 13.29 10.46
C ARG A 163 24.88 13.78 11.82
N TYR A 164 24.57 12.84 12.70
CA TYR A 164 24.34 13.16 14.10
C TYR A 164 25.59 13.84 14.68
N ALA A 165 25.47 15.12 15.02
CA ALA A 165 26.56 15.94 15.55
C ALA A 165 26.81 15.73 17.05
N GLY A 166 26.04 14.85 17.68
CA GLY A 166 26.04 14.61 19.12
C GLY A 166 24.76 15.13 19.80
N ARG A 167 24.52 14.67 21.02
CA ARG A 167 23.55 15.26 21.95
C ARG A 167 24.37 15.67 23.17
N GLY A 168 24.47 16.96 23.36
CA GLY A 168 25.09 17.59 24.51
C GLY A 168 24.27 18.80 24.90
N TYR A 169 24.54 19.34 26.08
CA TYR A 169 24.03 20.63 26.46
C TYR A 169 24.62 21.70 25.52
N SER A 170 23.87 22.76 25.22
CA SER A 170 24.47 23.96 24.62
C SER A 170 25.61 24.46 25.52
N PRO A 171 26.57 25.25 25.01
CA PRO A 171 27.67 25.76 25.82
C PRO A 171 27.19 26.38 27.15
N GLU A 172 26.10 27.16 27.12
CA GLU A 172 25.48 27.69 28.34
C GLU A 172 24.88 26.61 29.26
N ALA A 173 24.18 25.63 28.71
CA ALA A 173 23.58 24.56 29.50
C ALA A 173 24.63 23.57 30.06
N ALA A 174 25.81 23.47 29.44
CA ALA A 174 26.92 22.67 29.93
C ALA A 174 27.52 23.26 31.21
N LEU A 175 27.59 24.59 31.30
CA LEU A 175 28.01 25.31 32.52
C LEU A 175 27.02 25.10 33.67
N VAL A 176 25.71 25.13 33.38
CA VAL A 176 24.66 24.84 34.38
C VAL A 176 24.71 23.38 34.83
N ALA A 177 24.92 22.44 33.91
CA ALA A 177 25.06 21.03 34.26
C ALA A 177 26.33 20.72 35.07
N ALA A 178 27.39 21.52 34.90
CA ALA A 178 28.61 21.45 35.71
C ALA A 178 28.39 22.00 37.12
N SER A 179 27.71 23.14 37.28
CA SER A 179 27.45 23.74 38.59
C SER A 179 26.56 22.86 39.49
N VAL A 180 25.59 22.14 38.91
CA VAL A 180 24.78 21.15 39.63
C VAL A 180 25.61 19.95 40.12
N ARG A 181 26.70 19.62 39.42
CA ARG A 181 27.59 18.51 39.78
C ARG A 181 28.57 18.88 40.89
N GLU A 182 28.98 20.14 40.96
CA GLU A 182 29.85 20.68 42.03
C GLU A 182 29.08 21.02 43.31
N GLY A 183 27.78 21.34 43.23
CA GLY A 183 26.93 21.64 44.38
C GLY A 183 26.46 20.43 45.21
N GLY A 184 26.83 19.20 44.82
CA GLY A 184 26.40 17.95 45.48
C GLY A 184 27.19 17.55 46.74
N GLY A 185 27.87 18.49 47.39
CA GLY A 185 28.64 18.27 48.62
C GLY A 185 27.79 18.43 49.88
N GLY A 186 27.10 17.34 50.26
CA GLY A 186 26.72 17.00 51.64
C GLY A 186 25.61 17.81 52.31
N HIS A 187 24.41 17.22 52.44
CA HIS A 187 23.53 17.36 53.61
C HIS A 187 22.68 16.08 53.72
N GLY A 188 23.06 15.19 54.63
CA GLY A 188 22.32 13.97 54.97
C GLY A 188 23.01 13.29 56.14
N ALA A 189 22.31 13.25 57.27
CA ALA A 189 22.76 12.95 58.63
C ALA A 189 23.39 11.57 58.85
#